data_AF-A0A2K4KRL3-F1
#
_entry.id   AF-A0A2K4KRL3-F1
#
_cell.length_a   1.000
_cell.length_b   1.000
_cell.length_c   1.000
_cell.angle_alpha   90.00
_cell.angle_beta   90.00
_cell.angle_gamma   90.00
#
_symmetry.space_group_name_H-M   'P 1'
#
loop_
_entity.id
_entity.type
_entity.pdbx_description
1 polymer ?
#
loop_
_entity_poly.entity_id
_entity_poly.type
_entity_poly.pdbx_seq_one_letter_code
_entity_poly.pdbx_strand_id
1 'polypeptide(L)' 'MVWHPLRSYQGVLKISRVDALVRVIDLHSQGYGLQLIFSDGHDRGIYPWPYLAQLAPEPTGI' A
#
# COMPACT_ATOMS: atom_id res chain seq x y z
N MET A 1 -30.69 18.44 29.44
CA MET A 1 -30.17 17.08 29.19
C MET A 1 -30.88 16.54 27.96
N VAL A 2 -30.34 16.77 26.77
CA VAL A 2 -30.84 16.16 25.53
C VAL A 2 -29.65 15.47 24.88
N TRP A 3 -29.73 14.16 24.74
CA TRP A 3 -28.70 13.33 24.15
C TRP A 3 -28.94 13.24 22.64
N HIS A 4 -27.96 13.60 21.83
CA HIS A 4 -27.99 13.36 20.38
C HIS A 4 -27.22 12.06 20.08
N PRO A 5 -27.80 11.11 19.32
CA PRO A 5 -27.11 9.87 18.99
C PRO A 5 -25.87 10.15 18.12
N LEU A 6 -24.78 9.48 18.46
CA LEU A 6 -23.52 9.50 17.71
C LEU A 6 -23.80 9.12 16.26
N ARG A 7 -23.50 10.04 15.34
CA ARG A 7 -23.58 9.85 13.89
C ARG A 7 -22.75 8.61 13.53
N SER A 8 -23.39 7.55 13.07
CA SER A 8 -22.72 6.32 12.66
C SER A 8 -21.71 6.64 11.56
N TYR A 9 -20.43 6.36 11.83
CA TYR A 9 -19.37 6.42 10.83
C TYR A 9 -19.55 5.24 9.87
N GLN A 10 -20.45 5.35 8.89
CA GLN A 10 -20.49 4.42 7.76
C GLN A 10 -19.36 4.76 6.78
N GLY A 11 -18.12 4.61 7.22
CA GLY A 11 -16.97 4.57 6.33
C GLY A 11 -16.79 3.15 5.84
N VAL A 12 -17.54 2.74 4.83
CA VAL A 12 -17.21 1.51 4.10
C VAL A 12 -15.81 1.76 3.52
N LEU A 13 -14.81 1.00 3.95
CA LEU A 13 -13.50 1.02 3.31
C LEU A 13 -13.73 0.67 1.85
N LYS A 14 -13.68 1.68 0.97
CA LYS A 14 -13.81 1.47 -0.46
C LYS A 14 -12.57 0.75 -0.90
N ILE A 15 -12.67 -0.58 -1.03
CA ILE A 15 -11.64 -1.40 -1.65
C ILE A 15 -11.69 -1.05 -3.14
N SER A 16 -10.93 -0.04 -3.53
CA SER A 16 -10.77 0.34 -4.93
C SER A 16 -10.01 -0.78 -5.61
N ARG A 17 -10.68 -1.53 -6.49
CA ARG A 17 -10.03 -2.45 -7.41
C ARG A 17 -9.09 -1.64 -8.29
N VAL A 18 -7.80 -1.86 -8.14
CA VAL A 18 -6.75 -1.22 -8.96
C VAL A 18 -6.82 -1.77 -10.39
N ASP A 19 -6.56 -0.92 -11.38
CA ASP A 19 -6.50 -1.33 -12.79
C ASP A 19 -5.32 -2.30 -13.00
N ALA A 20 -5.51 -3.34 -13.81
CA ALA A 20 -4.46 -4.33 -14.09
C ALA A 20 -3.26 -3.72 -14.85
N LEU A 21 -3.43 -2.55 -15.45
CA LEU A 21 -2.39 -1.84 -16.18
C LEU A 21 -1.50 -0.97 -15.29
N VAL A 22 -1.81 -0.82 -14.00
CA VAL A 22 -0.98 -0.02 -13.08
C VAL A 22 0.46 -0.57 -13.05
N ARG A 23 1.42 0.35 -13.16
CA ARG A 23 2.86 0.06 -13.15
C ARG A 23 3.53 0.76 -11.98
N VAL A 24 4.62 0.19 -11.50
CA VAL A 24 5.59 0.92 -10.67
C VAL A 24 6.39 1.81 -11.62
N ILE A 25 6.45 3.10 -11.31
CA ILE A 25 7.13 4.12 -12.12
C ILE A 25 8.34 4.74 -11.43
N ASP A 26 8.46 4.62 -10.11
CA ASP A 26 9.62 5.09 -9.36
C ASP A 26 9.79 4.33 -8.02
N LEU A 27 10.99 4.40 -7.46
CA LEU A 27 11.41 3.72 -6.24
C LEU A 27 12.25 4.66 -5.37
N HIS A 28 11.84 4.90 -4.13
CA HIS A 28 12.66 5.64 -3.16
C HIS A 28 13.11 4.73 -2.00
N SER A 29 14.41 4.74 -1.71
CA SER A 29 14.95 4.07 -0.52
C SER A 29 14.65 4.89 0.74
N GLN A 30 14.18 4.21 1.79
CA GLN A 30 13.77 4.84 3.05
C GLN A 30 14.57 4.33 4.26
N GLY A 31 15.78 3.77 4.03
CA GLY A 31 16.65 3.19 5.05
C GLY A 31 16.16 1.84 5.60
N TYR A 32 14.88 1.73 5.97
CA TYR A 32 14.27 0.50 6.49
C TYR A 32 13.29 -0.19 5.52
N GLY A 33 13.14 0.36 4.32
CA GLY A 33 12.28 -0.20 3.28
C GLY A 33 12.32 0.59 1.97
N LEU A 34 11.41 0.25 1.06
CA LEU A 34 11.16 0.96 -0.19
C LEU A 34 9.82 1.67 -0.17
N GLN A 35 9.78 2.89 -0.68
CA GLN A 35 8.55 3.50 -1.17
C GLN A 35 8.41 3.18 -2.67
N LEU A 36 7.25 2.64 -3.06
CA LEU A 36 6.90 2.39 -4.47
C LEU A 36 5.99 3.51 -4.96
N ILE A 37 6.28 4.06 -6.13
CA ILE A 37 5.41 5.05 -6.79
C ILE A 37 4.70 4.36 -7.95
N PHE A 38 3.36 4.40 -7.94
CA PHE A 38 2.54 3.78 -8.97
C PHE A 38 2.00 4.82 -9.97
N SER A 39 1.80 4.39 -11.22
CA SER A 39 1.34 5.23 -12.33
C SER A 39 -0.06 5.84 -12.13
N ASP A 40 -0.87 5.29 -11.23
CA ASP A 40 -2.22 5.77 -10.92
C ASP A 40 -2.25 6.83 -9.81
N GLY A 41 -1.07 7.28 -9.35
CA GLY A 41 -0.93 8.30 -8.32
C GLY A 41 -0.93 7.74 -6.89
N HIS A 42 -0.92 6.41 -6.72
CA HIS A 42 -0.63 5.83 -5.41
C HIS A 42 0.87 5.88 -5.11
N ASP A 43 1.23 6.61 -4.07
CA ASP A 43 2.60 6.81 -3.60
C ASP A 43 2.73 6.58 -2.09
N ARG A 44 1.67 6.06 -1.46
CA ARG A 44 1.54 5.99 0.00
C ARG A 44 2.00 4.65 0.50
N GLY A 45 3.10 4.66 1.25
CA GLY A 45 3.54 3.51 2.05
C GLY A 45 5.02 3.21 1.87
N ILE A 46 5.63 2.73 2.95
CA ILE A 46 6.99 2.20 2.94
C ILE A 46 6.89 0.71 3.22
N TYR A 47 7.36 -0.09 2.28
CA TYR A 47 7.38 -1.54 2.35
C TYR A 47 8.68 -1.99 3.04
N PRO A 48 8.63 -2.56 4.25
CA PRO A 48 9.83 -2.94 4.99
C PRO A 48 10.63 -4.04 4.28
N TRP A 49 11.96 -4.01 4.41
CA TRP A 49 12.83 -5.04 3.82
C TRP A 49 12.45 -6.48 4.19
N PRO A 50 12.13 -6.81 5.47
CA PRO A 50 11.74 -8.16 5.82
C PRO A 50 10.46 -8.62 5.12
N TYR A 51 9.54 -7.70 4.82
CA TYR A 51 8.32 -8.01 4.09
C TYR A 51 8.64 -8.29 2.61
N LEU A 52 9.45 -7.45 1.97
CA LEU A 52 9.85 -7.64 0.58
C LEU A 52 10.64 -8.95 0.37
N ALA A 53 11.51 -9.30 1.33
CA ALA A 53 12.26 -10.56 1.28
C ALA A 53 11.37 -11.81 1.30
N GLN A 54 10.22 -11.75 2.00
CA GLN A 54 9.24 -12.85 2.02
C GLN A 54 8.46 -12.97 0.70
N LEU A 55 8.42 -11.93 -0.12
CA LEU A 55 7.78 -11.92 -1.43
C LEU A 55 8.73 -12.30 -2.56
N ALA A 56 10.05 -12.26 -2.30
CA ALA A 56 11.03 -12.64 -3.30
C ALA A 56 10.85 -14.12 -3.62
N PRO A 57 10.86 -14.52 -4.90
CA PRO A 57 10.91 -15.92 -5.25
C PRO A 57 12.18 -16.53 -4.65
N GLU A 58 12.11 -17.81 -4.30
CA GLU A 58 13.27 -18.58 -3.86
C GLU A 58 14.43 -18.30 -4.84
N PRO A 59 15.61 -17.90 -4.34
CA PRO A 59 16.74 -17.60 -5.20
C PRO A 59 17.04 -18.85 -6.03
N THR A 60 16.69 -18.79 -7.31
CA THR A 60 16.98 -19.85 -8.26
C THR A 60 18.49 -19.87 -8.41
N GLY A 61 19.16 -20.80 -7.73
CA GLY A 61 20.61 -20.89 -7.71
C GLY A 61 21.17 -20.94 -9.13
N ILE A 62 21.89 -19.88 -9.49
CA ILE A 62 22.75 -19.77 -10.67
C ILE A 62 24.17 -19.46 -10.21
#